data_AF-A0A0B4H1B3-F1
#
_entry.id   AF-A0A0B4H1B3-F1
#
_cell.length_a   1.000
_cell.length_b   1.000
_cell.length_c   1.000
_cell.angle_alpha   90.00
_cell.angle_beta   90.00
_cell.angle_gamma   90.00
#
_symmetry.space_group_name_H-M   'P 1'
#
loop_
_entity.id
_entity.type
_entity.pdbx_description
1 polymer ?
#
loop_
_entity_poly.entity_id
_entity_poly.type
_entity_poly.pdbx_seq_one_letter_code
_entity_poly.pdbx_strand_id
1 'polypeptide(L)'
;MTKLFNLFATLLFVSSAIAQNGSDSPSNGKEGDKPAGGSSNKDIEAACSAPECFEGKKLSYYIVYSQECTKERQTEEVCLGSDAWCGHGNRPELYGSKEKCLELRPKPQGKAPWQPEGKADCNDETEACLGTEFVCSSLSNEILVVEYIEFDIDNFEKLCLEQRSKQGDSPPTEDNSPPKEDNNPPKQPEKPFFQLPNSESCSKPGADEEPCLGTIAWCDKHGQQQGLGDKYACLLTRGFDLKAFEETFRKRLITPVKEGILTWAQNVTKNTAIREILLNATTETTQKAITTDLSGFMDKVKGSLQGQTLEGVRKGLEKYAGQKLF
;
A
#
# COMPACT_ATOMS: atom_id res chain seq x y z
N MET A 1 -22.26 10.55 -0.47
CA MET A 1 -22.06 9.34 0.37
C MET A 1 -22.29 8.02 -0.35
N THR A 2 -23.09 7.97 -1.42
CA THR A 2 -23.30 6.78 -2.27
C THR A 2 -22.09 6.37 -3.13
N LYS A 3 -21.16 7.28 -3.41
CA LYS A 3 -19.98 7.00 -4.26
C LYS A 3 -18.87 6.18 -3.58
N LEU A 4 -18.77 6.20 -2.24
CA LEU A 4 -17.79 5.36 -1.52
C LEU A 4 -18.26 3.90 -1.41
N PHE A 5 -19.57 3.66 -1.34
CA PHE A 5 -20.15 2.31 -1.41
C PHE A 5 -19.92 1.64 -2.78
N ASN A 6 -19.94 2.41 -3.87
CA ASN A 6 -19.60 1.90 -5.20
C ASN A 6 -18.14 1.45 -5.32
N LEU A 7 -17.22 1.99 -4.51
CA LEU A 7 -15.83 1.52 -4.48
C LEU A 7 -15.73 0.07 -3.98
N PHE A 8 -16.56 -0.33 -3.01
CA PHE A 8 -16.60 -1.72 -2.49
C PHE A 8 -17.32 -2.70 -3.41
N ALA A 9 -18.39 -2.26 -4.08
CA ALA A 9 -19.00 -3.06 -5.13
C ALA A 9 -18.00 -3.33 -6.26
N THR A 10 -17.21 -2.32 -6.65
CA THR A 10 -16.16 -2.48 -7.67
C THR A 10 -15.02 -3.38 -7.19
N LEU A 11 -14.60 -3.30 -5.92
CA LEU A 11 -13.57 -4.16 -5.32
C LEU A 11 -13.96 -5.65 -5.30
N LEU A 12 -15.24 -5.99 -5.14
CA LEU A 12 -15.72 -7.37 -5.27
C LEU A 12 -15.73 -7.86 -6.74
N PHE A 13 -15.95 -6.95 -7.70
CA PHE A 13 -15.89 -7.25 -9.15
C PHE A 13 -14.47 -7.38 -9.70
N VAL A 14 -13.44 -6.79 -9.06
CA VAL A 14 -12.03 -6.89 -9.52
C VAL A 14 -11.44 -8.30 -9.36
N SER A 15 -12.07 -9.16 -8.55
CA SER A 15 -11.72 -10.59 -8.44
C SER A 15 -11.86 -11.36 -9.77
N SER A 16 -12.47 -10.77 -10.80
CA SER A 16 -12.63 -11.37 -12.13
C SER A 16 -11.59 -10.93 -13.16
N ALA A 17 -10.65 -10.03 -12.82
CA ALA A 17 -9.80 -9.35 -13.83
C ALA A 17 -8.28 -9.56 -13.68
N ILE A 18 -7.80 -10.39 -12.76
CA ILE A 18 -6.36 -10.66 -12.61
C ILE A 18 -6.03 -11.99 -13.30
N ALA A 19 -5.92 -11.94 -14.62
CA ALA A 19 -5.24 -12.95 -15.42
C ALA A 19 -4.79 -12.25 -16.70
N GLN A 20 -3.54 -11.75 -16.70
CA GLN A 20 -2.67 -11.42 -17.85
C GLN A 20 -1.79 -10.21 -17.52
N ASN A 21 -0.52 -10.47 -17.20
CA ASN A 21 0.67 -9.89 -17.86
C ASN A 21 1.88 -9.94 -16.92
N GLY A 22 2.67 -11.01 -17.05
CA GLY A 22 4.07 -11.03 -16.66
C GLY A 22 4.93 -11.00 -17.92
N SER A 23 5.95 -10.15 -17.94
CA SER A 23 7.15 -10.30 -18.78
C SER A 23 8.22 -9.34 -18.31
N ASP A 24 9.24 -9.91 -17.67
CA ASP A 24 10.53 -9.26 -17.41
C ASP A 24 11.34 -9.09 -18.70
N SER A 25 12.18 -8.06 -18.75
CA SER A 25 13.45 -8.13 -19.48
C SER A 25 14.51 -7.18 -18.90
N PRO A 26 15.81 -7.56 -18.97
CA PRO A 26 16.90 -6.90 -18.26
C PRO A 26 17.67 -5.92 -19.15
N SER A 27 18.07 -4.76 -18.60
CA SER A 27 18.97 -3.83 -19.27
C SER A 27 20.37 -3.84 -18.66
N ASN A 28 21.32 -4.27 -19.49
CA ASN A 28 22.76 -4.04 -19.34
C ASN A 28 23.10 -2.56 -19.63
N GLY A 29 24.00 -1.95 -18.85
CA GLY A 29 24.55 -0.63 -19.13
C GLY A 29 25.93 -0.46 -18.49
N LYS A 30 26.91 -0.03 -19.30
CA LYS A 30 28.35 -0.04 -19.04
C LYS A 30 28.85 1.17 -18.25
N GLU A 31 29.89 0.90 -17.48
CA GLU A 31 30.69 1.81 -16.66
C GLU A 31 31.71 2.60 -17.52
N GLY A 32 31.94 3.86 -17.16
CA GLY A 32 32.91 4.77 -17.78
C GLY A 32 33.40 5.84 -16.79
N ASP A 33 34.72 6.02 -16.76
CA ASP A 33 35.53 6.63 -15.70
C ASP A 33 35.37 8.12 -15.38
N LYS A 34 35.28 8.45 -14.07
CA LYS A 34 36.01 9.49 -13.28
C LYS A 34 35.20 9.93 -12.04
N PRO A 35 35.82 10.55 -11.01
CA PRO A 35 37.02 10.21 -10.26
C PRO A 35 36.65 9.72 -8.83
N ALA A 36 37.61 9.16 -8.09
CA ALA A 36 37.39 8.66 -6.73
C ALA A 36 36.92 9.75 -5.74
N GLY A 37 35.77 9.53 -5.09
CA GLY A 37 35.35 10.32 -3.93
C GLY A 37 33.86 10.25 -3.56
N GLY A 38 33.35 9.08 -3.18
CA GLY A 38 32.06 8.93 -2.48
C GLY A 38 31.07 7.99 -3.18
N SER A 39 31.00 6.73 -2.75
CA SER A 39 29.90 5.83 -3.12
C SER A 39 28.56 6.47 -2.72
N SER A 40 27.53 6.36 -3.56
CA SER A 40 26.21 6.91 -3.24
C SER A 40 25.63 6.20 -2.00
N ASN A 41 24.68 6.84 -1.30
CA ASN A 41 23.99 6.18 -0.17
C ASN A 41 23.44 4.81 -0.57
N LYS A 42 22.92 4.71 -1.80
CA LYS A 42 22.37 3.46 -2.38
C LYS A 42 23.42 2.37 -2.51
N ASP A 43 24.63 2.70 -2.98
CA ASP A 43 25.71 1.72 -3.12
C ASP A 43 26.17 1.20 -1.75
N ILE A 44 26.20 2.09 -0.75
CA ILE A 44 26.57 1.74 0.61
C ILE A 44 25.51 0.85 1.26
N GLU A 45 24.23 1.16 1.09
CA GLU A 45 23.11 0.33 1.56
C GLU A 45 23.10 -1.04 0.88
N ALA A 46 23.33 -1.11 -0.44
CA ALA A 46 23.41 -2.38 -1.15
C ALA A 46 24.56 -3.28 -0.66
N ALA A 47 25.63 -2.69 -0.13
CA ALA A 47 26.79 -3.40 0.40
C ALA A 47 26.67 -3.77 1.89
N CYS A 48 25.61 -3.36 2.58
CA CYS A 48 25.44 -3.57 4.02
C CYS A 48 24.14 -4.31 4.34
N SER A 49 24.25 -5.32 5.21
CA SER A 49 23.11 -6.16 5.61
C SER A 49 22.81 -6.12 7.12
N ALA A 50 23.61 -5.40 7.90
CA ALA A 50 23.48 -5.30 9.34
C ALA A 50 23.97 -3.94 9.87
N PRO A 51 23.49 -3.47 11.04
CA PRO A 51 23.83 -2.15 11.59
C PRO A 51 25.34 -1.90 11.74
N GLU A 52 26.11 -2.93 12.11
CA GLU A 52 27.54 -2.85 12.35
C GLU A 52 28.32 -2.52 11.06
N CYS A 53 27.77 -2.85 9.88
CA CYS A 53 28.39 -2.53 8.59
C CYS A 53 28.45 -1.02 8.31
N PHE A 54 27.59 -0.24 8.96
CA PHE A 54 27.54 1.21 8.79
C PHE A 54 28.49 1.96 9.74
N GLU A 55 29.17 1.25 10.65
CA GLU A 55 30.07 1.88 11.61
C GLU A 55 31.23 2.61 10.89
N GLY A 56 31.43 3.88 11.23
CA GLY A 56 32.42 4.74 10.60
C GLY A 56 32.05 5.25 9.19
N LYS A 57 30.90 4.86 8.63
CA LYS A 57 30.40 5.42 7.37
C LYS A 57 29.69 6.75 7.61
N LYS A 58 29.81 7.66 6.64
CA LYS A 58 29.10 8.94 6.62
C LYS A 58 28.29 9.02 5.34
N LEU A 59 26.99 9.12 5.48
CA LEU A 59 26.02 9.19 4.39
C LEU A 59 25.57 10.63 4.16
N SER A 60 25.16 10.92 2.93
CA SER A 60 24.60 12.22 2.59
C SER A 60 23.20 12.37 3.18
N TYR A 61 22.91 13.54 3.73
CA TYR A 61 21.56 13.91 4.14
C TYR A 61 20.83 14.55 2.95
N TYR A 62 19.65 14.02 2.62
CA TYR A 62 18.78 14.56 1.58
C TYR A 62 17.58 15.26 2.20
N ILE A 63 17.31 16.48 1.73
CA ILE A 63 15.99 17.08 1.90
C ILE A 63 15.02 16.44 0.89
N VAL A 64 13.74 16.50 1.20
CA VAL A 64 12.71 16.00 0.29
C VAL A 64 12.73 16.83 -1.00
N TYR A 65 12.52 16.19 -2.16
CA TYR A 65 12.62 16.81 -3.49
C TYR A 65 13.96 17.51 -3.71
N SER A 66 15.04 16.88 -3.24
CA SER A 66 16.39 17.36 -3.51
C SER A 66 16.62 17.53 -5.01
N GLN A 67 17.62 18.31 -5.39
CA GLN A 67 17.97 18.56 -6.80
C GLN A 67 18.34 17.30 -7.58
N GLU A 68 18.68 16.22 -6.88
CA GLU A 68 19.00 14.92 -7.46
C GLU A 68 17.77 14.01 -7.62
N CYS A 69 16.58 14.48 -7.21
CA CYS A 69 15.33 13.76 -7.36
C CYS A 69 14.86 13.78 -8.82
N THR A 70 14.59 12.60 -9.37
CA THR A 70 14.03 12.43 -10.72
C THR A 70 12.78 11.55 -10.67
N LYS A 71 11.98 11.56 -11.73
CA LYS A 71 10.72 10.79 -11.80
C LYS A 71 10.94 9.28 -11.62
N GLU A 72 12.09 8.78 -12.06
CA GLU A 72 12.47 7.37 -11.94
C GLU A 72 12.94 7.00 -10.52
N ARG A 73 13.20 7.99 -9.67
CA ARG A 73 13.79 7.84 -8.33
C ARG A 73 12.84 8.26 -7.21
N GLN A 74 11.54 8.43 -7.49
CA GLN A 74 10.55 8.92 -6.51
C GLN A 74 10.50 8.12 -5.20
N THR A 75 10.84 6.83 -5.25
CA THR A 75 10.87 5.95 -4.08
C THR A 75 12.24 5.88 -3.40
N GLU A 76 13.23 6.65 -3.85
CA GLU A 76 14.57 6.68 -3.26
C GLU A 76 14.72 7.80 -2.22
N GLU A 77 15.72 7.66 -1.33
CA GLU A 77 16.03 8.64 -0.27
C GLU A 77 16.16 10.07 -0.81
N VAL A 78 16.75 10.22 -1.98
CA VAL A 78 17.00 11.50 -2.65
C VAL A 78 15.71 12.30 -2.93
N CYS A 79 14.59 11.61 -3.11
CA CYS A 79 13.28 12.20 -3.34
C CYS A 79 12.48 12.29 -2.05
N LEU A 80 12.50 11.24 -1.23
CA LEU A 80 11.71 11.17 0.01
C LEU A 80 12.29 12.03 1.15
N GLY A 81 13.59 12.32 1.10
CA GLY A 81 14.36 12.92 2.18
C GLY A 81 14.74 11.94 3.28
N SER A 82 15.87 12.20 3.94
CA SER A 82 16.46 11.29 4.92
C SER A 82 15.58 11.03 6.14
N ASP A 83 14.83 12.03 6.61
CA ASP A 83 13.94 11.87 7.76
C ASP A 83 12.80 10.86 7.49
N ALA A 84 12.20 10.89 6.29
CA ALA A 84 11.17 9.93 5.91
C ALA A 84 11.78 8.58 5.51
N TRP A 85 12.87 8.59 4.73
CA TRP A 85 13.57 7.39 4.28
C TRP A 85 14.01 6.49 5.43
N CYS A 86 14.62 7.07 6.48
CA CYS A 86 15.09 6.33 7.65
C CYS A 86 13.97 5.69 8.48
N GLY A 87 12.73 6.17 8.35
CA GLY A 87 11.56 5.60 9.03
C GLY A 87 10.79 4.59 8.19
N HIS A 88 11.11 4.44 6.90
CA HIS A 88 10.27 3.68 5.97
C HIS A 88 10.73 2.22 5.84
N GLY A 89 9.78 1.29 5.66
CA GLY A 89 10.07 -0.12 5.39
C GLY A 89 10.97 -0.77 6.46
N ASN A 90 11.93 -1.60 6.02
CA ASN A 90 12.82 -2.35 6.92
C ASN A 90 14.09 -1.58 7.37
N ARG A 91 14.14 -0.26 7.17
CA ARG A 91 15.34 0.54 7.50
C ARG A 91 15.57 0.66 9.00
N PRO A 92 14.54 0.84 9.86
CA PRO A 92 14.73 0.81 11.29
C PRO A 92 15.41 -0.48 11.78
N GLU A 93 15.12 -1.64 11.17
CA GLU A 93 15.81 -2.89 11.47
C GLU A 93 17.24 -2.91 10.92
N LEU A 94 17.44 -2.47 9.68
CA LEU A 94 18.75 -2.46 9.02
C LEU A 94 19.76 -1.56 9.74
N TYR A 95 19.31 -0.41 10.25
CA TYR A 95 20.12 0.58 10.96
C TYR A 95 20.02 0.46 12.49
N GLY A 96 19.14 -0.41 12.98
CA GLY A 96 18.82 -0.61 14.41
C GLY A 96 17.87 0.42 15.01
N SER A 97 17.68 1.59 14.38
CA SER A 97 16.60 2.55 14.66
C SER A 97 16.58 3.65 13.58
N LYS A 98 15.49 4.42 13.53
CA LYS A 98 15.41 5.64 12.71
C LYS A 98 16.48 6.65 13.14
N GLU A 99 16.71 6.80 14.44
CA GLU A 99 17.67 7.76 15.01
C GLU A 99 19.09 7.42 14.59
N LYS A 100 19.50 6.15 14.71
CA LYS A 100 20.82 5.68 14.23
C LYS A 100 21.00 5.89 12.73
N CYS A 101 19.96 5.65 11.93
CA CYS A 101 19.99 5.93 10.50
C CYS A 101 20.27 7.42 10.21
N LEU A 102 19.71 8.33 11.02
CA LEU A 102 19.92 9.77 10.90
C LEU A 102 21.25 10.26 11.48
N GLU A 103 21.80 9.60 12.49
CA GLU A 103 23.14 9.91 13.03
C GLU A 103 24.23 9.74 11.97
N LEU A 104 24.07 8.76 11.07
CA LEU A 104 24.96 8.53 9.93
C LEU A 104 24.84 9.62 8.85
N ARG A 105 23.80 10.47 8.92
CA ARG A 105 23.42 11.48 7.93
C ARG A 105 23.41 12.86 8.57
N PRO A 106 24.58 13.50 8.72
CA PRO A 106 24.67 14.76 9.45
C PRO A 106 23.79 15.82 8.79
N LYS A 107 22.82 16.33 9.56
CA LYS A 107 21.89 17.35 9.10
C LYS A 107 22.69 18.60 8.69
N PRO A 108 22.33 19.24 7.56
CA PRO A 108 22.94 20.51 7.18
C PRO A 108 22.74 21.54 8.31
N GLN A 109 23.79 22.29 8.66
CA GLN A 109 23.72 23.26 9.75
C GLN A 109 22.89 24.51 9.40
N GLY A 110 22.51 24.69 8.14
CA GLY A 110 21.66 25.77 7.66
C GLY A 110 20.31 25.25 7.14
N LYS A 111 19.29 26.11 7.19
CA LYS A 111 18.03 25.86 6.47
C LYS A 111 18.30 25.90 4.97
N ALA A 112 17.55 25.10 4.21
CA ALA A 112 17.56 25.19 2.76
C ALA A 112 17.14 26.63 2.34
N PRO A 113 17.78 27.21 1.30
CA PRO A 113 17.34 28.49 0.76
C PRO A 113 15.91 28.38 0.25
N TRP A 114 15.07 29.36 0.58
CA TRP A 114 13.73 29.45 0.02
C TRP A 114 13.80 29.69 -1.49
N GLN A 115 13.04 28.90 -2.26
CA GLN A 115 12.98 28.94 -3.71
C GLN A 115 11.56 29.36 -4.15
N PRO A 116 11.41 30.43 -4.96
CA PRO A 116 10.13 30.74 -5.58
C PRO A 116 9.76 29.65 -6.58
N GLU A 117 8.48 29.60 -6.96
CA GLU A 117 8.03 28.75 -8.06
C GLU A 117 8.82 29.06 -9.35
N GLY A 118 9.20 28.00 -10.06
CA GLY A 118 10.01 28.06 -11.27
C GLY A 118 9.30 28.75 -12.44
N LYS A 119 10.02 28.92 -13.55
CA LYS A 119 9.42 29.46 -14.79
C LYS A 119 8.38 28.50 -15.35
N ALA A 120 7.43 29.02 -16.13
CA ALA A 120 6.29 28.26 -16.68
C ALA A 120 6.63 26.97 -17.47
N ASP A 121 7.85 26.81 -17.97
CA ASP A 121 8.28 25.63 -18.74
C ASP A 121 8.98 24.55 -17.89
N CYS A 122 8.84 24.65 -16.58
CA CYS A 122 9.44 23.74 -15.64
C CYS A 122 8.60 22.45 -15.51
N ASN A 123 9.20 21.29 -15.75
CA ASN A 123 8.50 19.99 -15.88
C ASN A 123 9.01 18.90 -14.93
N ASP A 124 10.00 19.23 -14.10
CA ASP A 124 10.60 18.36 -13.10
C ASP A 124 9.93 18.57 -11.73
N GLU A 125 9.94 17.54 -10.88
CA GLU A 125 9.29 17.59 -9.57
C GLU A 125 10.22 18.14 -8.48
N THR A 126 11.23 18.93 -8.87
CA THR A 126 12.21 19.48 -7.93
C THR A 126 11.64 20.67 -7.18
N GLU A 127 12.18 20.96 -5.99
CA GLU A 127 11.83 22.19 -5.25
C GLU A 127 12.12 23.46 -6.06
N ALA A 128 13.14 23.44 -6.92
CA ALA A 128 13.45 24.54 -7.83
C ALA A 128 12.35 24.79 -8.87
N CYS A 129 11.62 23.75 -9.22
CA CYS A 129 10.51 23.82 -10.15
C CYS A 129 9.22 24.26 -9.48
N LEU A 130 8.87 23.53 -8.43
CA LEU A 130 7.59 23.65 -7.75
C LEU A 130 7.56 24.84 -6.78
N GLY A 131 8.72 25.31 -6.33
CA GLY A 131 8.87 26.29 -5.27
C GLY A 131 8.75 25.68 -3.87
N THR A 132 9.48 26.27 -2.90
CA THR A 132 9.50 25.85 -1.50
C THR A 132 8.11 25.85 -0.88
N GLU A 133 7.28 26.83 -1.22
CA GLU A 133 5.93 26.94 -0.67
C GLU A 133 5.04 25.73 -1.06
N PHE A 134 5.07 25.35 -2.33
CA PHE A 134 4.32 24.20 -2.84
C PHE A 134 4.86 22.89 -2.28
N VAL A 135 6.19 22.73 -2.25
CA VAL A 135 6.84 21.52 -1.73
C VAL A 135 6.54 21.34 -0.24
N CYS A 136 6.72 22.36 0.59
CA CYS A 136 6.43 22.27 2.02
C CYS A 136 4.94 22.02 2.30
N SER A 137 4.06 22.63 1.51
CA SER A 137 2.62 22.38 1.60
C SER A 137 2.26 20.95 1.19
N SER A 138 2.89 20.42 0.14
CA SER A 138 2.68 19.05 -0.34
C SER A 138 3.24 17.99 0.61
N LEU A 139 4.42 18.25 1.18
CA LEU A 139 5.09 17.36 2.14
C LEU A 139 4.33 17.16 3.42
N SER A 140 3.76 18.26 3.93
CA SER A 140 2.86 18.22 5.08
C SER A 140 1.61 17.36 4.81
N ASN A 141 1.29 17.09 3.54
CA ASN A 141 0.20 16.20 3.19
C ASN A 141 0.69 14.77 2.89
N GLU A 142 1.85 14.57 2.27
CA GLU A 142 2.35 13.23 1.91
C GLU A 142 2.94 12.44 3.09
N ILE A 143 3.79 13.05 3.91
CA ILE A 143 4.38 12.39 5.09
C ILE A 143 3.27 11.89 6.03
N LEU A 144 2.21 12.68 6.15
CA LEU A 144 1.14 12.40 7.07
C LEU A 144 0.03 11.51 6.48
N VAL A 145 -0.06 11.41 5.16
CA VAL A 145 -0.82 10.35 4.48
C VAL A 145 -0.10 9.01 4.60
N VAL A 146 1.23 8.97 4.57
CA VAL A 146 2.00 7.73 4.76
C VAL A 146 1.92 7.26 6.22
N GLU A 147 2.06 8.15 7.22
CA GLU A 147 1.95 7.75 8.65
C GLU A 147 0.54 7.30 9.05
N TYR A 148 -0.51 7.82 8.41
CA TYR A 148 -1.91 7.48 8.75
C TYR A 148 -2.51 6.37 7.87
N ILE A 149 -1.90 6.13 6.71
CA ILE A 149 -2.28 5.09 5.75
C ILE A 149 -1.12 4.13 5.48
N GLU A 150 -0.18 3.95 6.41
CA GLU A 150 0.37 2.62 6.63
C GLU A 150 -0.82 1.77 7.05
N PHE A 151 -1.50 1.23 6.03
CA PHE A 151 -2.43 0.15 6.14
C PHE A 151 -1.69 -0.84 7.03
N ASP A 152 -2.11 -0.95 8.28
CA ASP A 152 -1.49 -1.85 9.24
C ASP A 152 -1.88 -3.26 8.77
N ILE A 153 -1.16 -3.71 7.73
CA ILE A 153 -1.30 -4.99 7.08
C ILE A 153 -1.15 -6.03 8.18
N ASP A 154 -0.29 -5.80 9.17
CA ASP A 154 -0.12 -6.66 10.33
C ASP A 154 -1.39 -6.71 11.20
N ASN A 155 -2.12 -5.60 11.41
CA ASN A 155 -3.44 -5.64 12.03
C ASN A 155 -4.46 -6.40 11.19
N PHE A 156 -4.48 -6.16 9.87
CA PHE A 156 -5.39 -6.87 8.97
C PHE A 156 -5.12 -8.38 8.98
N GLU A 157 -3.84 -8.73 8.95
CA GLU A 157 -3.30 -10.06 9.01
C GLU A 157 -3.66 -10.74 10.34
N LYS A 158 -3.47 -10.03 11.46
CA LYS A 158 -3.89 -10.46 12.79
C LYS A 158 -5.39 -10.69 12.88
N LEU A 159 -6.21 -9.83 12.28
CA LEU A 159 -7.66 -10.00 12.24
C LEU A 159 -8.08 -11.24 11.45
N CYS A 160 -7.47 -11.48 10.29
CA CYS A 160 -7.69 -12.68 9.50
C CYS A 160 -7.33 -13.95 10.29
N LEU A 161 -6.20 -13.92 11.01
CA LEU A 161 -5.78 -15.03 11.87
C LEU A 161 -6.69 -15.23 13.09
N GLU A 162 -7.14 -14.15 13.73
CA GLU A 162 -8.08 -14.20 14.85
C GLU A 162 -9.41 -14.84 14.42
N GLN A 163 -9.93 -14.50 13.24
CA GLN A 163 -11.15 -15.13 12.69
C GLN A 163 -10.96 -16.62 12.46
N ARG A 164 -9.83 -17.01 11.87
CA ARG A 164 -9.47 -18.42 11.66
C ARG A 164 -9.36 -19.19 12.99
N SER A 165 -8.72 -18.59 13.99
CA SER A 165 -8.52 -19.23 15.31
C SER A 165 -9.84 -19.46 16.06
N LYS A 166 -10.85 -18.59 15.89
CA LYS A 166 -12.17 -18.71 16.52
C LYS A 166 -12.99 -19.87 15.97
N GLN A 167 -12.62 -20.43 14.82
CA GLN A 167 -13.31 -21.55 14.19
C GLN A 167 -12.79 -22.92 14.58
N GLY A 168 -11.71 -23.00 15.36
CA GLY A 168 -11.22 -24.27 15.91
C GLY A 168 -10.43 -25.15 14.94
N ASP A 169 -10.21 -24.69 13.70
CA ASP A 169 -9.46 -25.45 12.69
C ASP A 169 -7.98 -25.04 12.69
N SER A 170 -7.12 -26.00 13.02
CA SER A 170 -5.67 -25.87 12.88
C SER A 170 -5.29 -25.74 11.39
N PRO A 171 -4.15 -25.12 11.05
CA PRO A 171 -3.69 -25.08 9.65
C PRO A 171 -3.61 -26.52 9.11
N PRO A 172 -3.99 -26.78 7.84
CA PRO A 172 -3.57 -28.02 7.20
C PRO A 172 -2.04 -27.96 7.15
N THR A 173 -1.38 -28.76 7.98
CA THR A 173 0.03 -29.07 7.79
C THR A 173 0.17 -29.61 6.37
N GLU A 174 1.08 -29.05 5.58
CA GLU A 174 1.56 -29.67 4.34
C GLU A 174 2.12 -31.06 4.69
N ASP A 175 1.26 -32.07 4.65
CA ASP A 175 1.66 -33.44 4.86
C ASP A 175 2.23 -33.97 3.55
N ASN A 176 3.56 -33.91 3.44
CA ASN A 176 4.33 -34.45 2.31
C ASN A 176 4.43 -35.99 2.34
N SER A 177 3.47 -36.67 2.96
CA SER A 177 3.47 -38.14 3.07
C SER A 177 2.81 -38.80 1.84
N PRO A 178 3.39 -39.88 1.28
CA PRO A 178 2.79 -40.63 0.18
C PRO A 178 1.43 -41.24 0.56
N PRO A 179 0.49 -41.41 -0.39
CA PRO A 179 -0.86 -41.88 -0.09
C PRO A 179 -0.81 -43.32 0.45
N LYS A 180 -1.28 -43.53 1.68
CA LYS A 180 -1.65 -44.86 2.15
C LYS A 180 -3.09 -45.15 1.75
N GLU A 181 -3.26 -46.26 1.06
CA GLU A 181 -4.53 -46.81 0.62
C GLU A 181 -5.24 -47.44 1.84
N ASP A 182 -6.22 -46.74 2.40
CA ASP A 182 -7.00 -47.21 3.56
C ASP A 182 -8.46 -47.46 3.17
N ASN A 183 -8.91 -48.70 3.38
CA ASN A 183 -10.25 -49.20 3.09
C ASN A 183 -11.23 -48.87 4.22
N ASN A 184 -11.60 -47.59 4.38
CA ASN A 184 -12.66 -47.16 5.31
C ASN A 184 -13.91 -46.64 4.58
N PRO A 185 -15.13 -46.77 5.19
CA PRO A 185 -16.39 -46.32 4.59
C PRO A 185 -16.42 -44.81 4.33
N PRO A 186 -17.30 -44.29 3.45
CA PRO A 186 -17.26 -42.91 3.00
C PRO A 186 -17.39 -41.94 4.18
N LYS A 187 -16.27 -41.32 4.56
CA LYS A 187 -16.25 -40.11 5.38
C LYS A 187 -17.22 -39.14 4.72
N GLN A 188 -18.16 -38.57 5.49
CA GLN A 188 -19.01 -37.49 4.96
C GLN A 188 -18.10 -36.46 4.30
N PRO A 189 -18.44 -35.96 3.10
CA PRO A 189 -17.61 -34.99 2.41
C PRO A 189 -17.40 -33.82 3.35
N GLU A 190 -16.17 -33.66 3.83
CA GLU A 190 -15.76 -32.54 4.65
C GLU A 190 -16.19 -31.27 3.90
N LYS A 191 -17.01 -30.43 4.53
CA LYS A 191 -17.48 -29.20 3.90
C LYS A 191 -16.25 -28.44 3.38
N PRO A 192 -16.21 -28.04 2.10
CA PRO A 192 -15.00 -27.43 1.58
C PRO A 192 -14.76 -26.09 2.30
N PHE A 193 -13.56 -25.92 2.82
CA PHE A 193 -13.11 -24.66 3.42
C PHE A 193 -13.11 -23.53 2.39
N PHE A 194 -13.12 -22.29 2.89
CA PHE A 194 -12.93 -21.10 2.07
C PHE A 194 -11.66 -21.21 1.22
N GLN A 195 -11.82 -21.04 -0.09
CA GLN A 195 -10.75 -21.16 -1.08
C GLN A 195 -10.77 -19.97 -2.02
N LEU A 196 -9.57 -19.58 -2.44
CA LEU A 196 -9.38 -18.58 -3.48
C LEU A 196 -9.47 -19.25 -4.87
N PRO A 197 -9.79 -18.48 -5.92
CA PRO A 197 -9.80 -19.02 -7.27
C PRO A 197 -8.42 -19.60 -7.62
N ASN A 198 -8.38 -20.87 -8.01
CA ASN A 198 -7.18 -21.55 -8.49
C ASN A 198 -7.24 -21.70 -10.01
N SER A 199 -6.38 -21.01 -10.74
CA SER A 199 -6.38 -21.02 -12.21
C SER A 199 -5.67 -22.24 -12.83
N GLU A 200 -4.78 -22.91 -12.09
CA GLU A 200 -3.89 -23.95 -12.65
C GLU A 200 -4.63 -25.24 -13.02
N SER A 201 -5.73 -25.55 -12.31
CA SER A 201 -6.53 -26.77 -12.53
C SER A 201 -7.77 -26.54 -13.40
N CYS A 202 -8.02 -25.29 -13.81
CA CYS A 202 -9.24 -24.91 -14.52
C CYS A 202 -9.01 -24.91 -16.03
N SER A 203 -8.82 -26.10 -16.61
CA SER A 203 -8.49 -26.27 -18.03
C SER A 203 -9.66 -25.98 -18.99
N LYS A 204 -10.86 -25.64 -18.48
CA LYS A 204 -12.03 -25.33 -19.31
C LYS A 204 -12.53 -23.91 -19.04
N PRO A 205 -12.71 -23.08 -20.09
CA PRO A 205 -13.45 -21.84 -19.99
C PRO A 205 -14.84 -22.11 -19.42
N GLY A 206 -15.20 -21.46 -18.31
CA GLY A 206 -16.51 -21.60 -17.67
C GLY A 206 -16.66 -22.77 -16.69
N ALA A 207 -15.58 -23.27 -16.08
CA ALA A 207 -15.68 -24.19 -14.97
C ALA A 207 -16.45 -23.53 -13.81
N ASP A 208 -17.70 -23.96 -13.61
CA ASP A 208 -18.64 -23.42 -12.61
C ASP A 208 -18.41 -23.99 -11.20
N GLU A 209 -17.24 -24.60 -11.01
CA GLU A 209 -16.83 -25.29 -9.82
C GLU A 209 -16.14 -24.33 -8.86
N GLU A 210 -16.30 -24.57 -7.56
CA GLU A 210 -15.76 -23.69 -6.52
C GLU A 210 -14.25 -23.47 -6.59
N PRO A 211 -13.40 -24.48 -6.90
CA PRO A 211 -11.96 -24.26 -7.05
C PRO A 211 -11.62 -23.25 -8.15
N CYS A 212 -12.44 -23.14 -9.20
CA CYS A 212 -12.20 -22.25 -10.32
C CYS A 212 -12.75 -20.84 -10.10
N LEU A 213 -13.91 -20.73 -9.45
CA LEU A 213 -14.54 -19.44 -9.16
C LEU A 213 -14.02 -18.80 -7.87
N GLY A 214 -13.47 -19.59 -6.95
CA GLY A 214 -13.29 -19.23 -5.56
C GLY A 214 -14.61 -19.23 -4.78
N THR A 215 -14.51 -19.43 -3.46
CA THR A 215 -15.67 -19.57 -2.57
C THR A 215 -16.60 -18.35 -2.60
N ILE A 216 -16.07 -17.13 -2.78
CA ILE A 216 -16.89 -15.91 -2.83
C ILE A 216 -17.83 -15.90 -4.04
N ALA A 217 -17.28 -16.04 -5.25
CA ALA A 217 -18.07 -16.01 -6.48
C ALA A 217 -18.95 -17.26 -6.60
N TRP A 218 -18.45 -18.41 -6.13
CA TRP A 218 -19.25 -19.62 -6.06
C TRP A 218 -20.46 -19.48 -5.13
N CYS A 219 -20.29 -18.94 -3.92
CA CYS A 219 -21.40 -18.71 -2.99
C CYS A 219 -22.42 -17.71 -3.52
N ASP A 220 -21.97 -16.68 -4.23
CA ASP A 220 -22.86 -15.69 -4.85
C ASP A 220 -23.75 -16.34 -5.92
N LYS A 221 -23.17 -17.25 -6.72
CA LYS A 221 -23.85 -17.90 -7.84
C LYS A 221 -24.69 -19.12 -7.42
N HIS A 222 -24.17 -19.94 -6.50
CA HIS A 222 -24.70 -21.28 -6.19
C HIS A 222 -25.30 -21.38 -4.79
N GLY A 223 -25.05 -20.44 -3.88
CA GLY A 223 -25.45 -20.55 -2.47
C GLY A 223 -26.95 -20.81 -2.29
N GLN A 224 -27.80 -20.08 -3.01
CA GLN A 224 -29.25 -20.28 -2.96
C GLN A 224 -29.68 -21.61 -3.58
N GLN A 225 -29.08 -22.00 -4.72
CA GLN A 225 -29.42 -23.22 -5.44
C GLN A 225 -29.08 -24.48 -4.63
N GLN A 226 -28.01 -24.40 -3.82
CA GLN A 226 -27.53 -25.47 -2.96
C GLN A 226 -28.18 -25.47 -1.57
N GLY A 227 -29.17 -24.60 -1.31
CA GLY A 227 -29.83 -24.50 -0.01
C GLY A 227 -28.93 -23.97 1.11
N LEU A 228 -27.80 -23.33 0.78
CA LEU A 228 -26.85 -22.72 1.73
C LEU A 228 -27.27 -21.31 2.16
N GLY A 229 -28.37 -20.79 1.58
CA GLY A 229 -28.91 -19.48 1.89
C GLY A 229 -28.37 -18.37 0.99
N ASP A 230 -28.34 -17.16 1.51
CA ASP A 230 -27.71 -16.03 0.82
C ASP A 230 -26.18 -16.14 0.85
N LYS A 231 -25.51 -15.21 0.16
CA LYS A 231 -24.05 -15.15 0.09
C LYS A 231 -23.39 -15.18 1.47
N TYR A 232 -23.94 -14.49 2.46
CA TYR A 232 -23.38 -14.41 3.81
C TYR A 232 -23.50 -15.74 4.55
N ALA A 233 -24.68 -16.37 4.49
CA ALA A 233 -24.89 -17.70 5.06
C ALA A 233 -23.99 -18.75 4.41
N CYS A 234 -23.88 -18.73 3.08
CA CYS A 234 -22.99 -19.64 2.35
C CYS A 234 -21.52 -19.46 2.79
N LEU A 235 -21.02 -18.23 2.82
CA LEU A 235 -19.64 -17.94 3.26
C LEU A 235 -19.40 -18.37 4.71
N LEU A 236 -20.35 -18.09 5.60
CA LEU A 236 -20.27 -18.51 6.99
C LEU A 236 -20.17 -20.03 7.13
N THR A 237 -20.89 -20.80 6.30
CA THR A 237 -20.76 -22.27 6.29
C THR A 237 -19.42 -22.77 5.77
N ARG A 238 -18.67 -21.95 5.04
CA ARG A 238 -17.30 -22.24 4.58
C ARG A 238 -16.24 -21.66 5.52
N GLY A 239 -16.66 -21.18 6.69
CA GLY A 239 -15.79 -20.58 7.68
C GLY A 239 -15.52 -19.10 7.46
N PHE A 240 -16.13 -18.40 6.51
CA PHE A 240 -15.86 -16.97 6.33
C PHE A 240 -17.03 -16.11 6.80
N ASP A 241 -16.91 -15.51 7.99
CA ASP A 241 -17.89 -14.53 8.49
C ASP A 241 -17.69 -13.16 7.82
N LEU A 242 -18.23 -13.03 6.60
CA LEU A 242 -18.15 -11.79 5.83
C LEU A 242 -18.78 -10.60 6.57
N LYS A 243 -19.81 -10.82 7.39
CA LYS A 243 -20.48 -9.74 8.12
C LYS A 243 -19.59 -9.21 9.24
N ALA A 244 -19.01 -10.09 10.05
CA ALA A 244 -18.05 -9.70 11.08
C ALA A 244 -16.80 -9.05 10.47
N PHE A 245 -16.35 -9.55 9.32
CA PHE A 245 -15.27 -8.94 8.55
C PHE A 245 -15.62 -7.52 8.11
N GLU A 246 -16.76 -7.29 7.46
CA GLU A 246 -17.20 -5.96 7.00
C GLU A 246 -17.36 -4.96 8.16
N GLU A 247 -17.95 -5.39 9.28
CA GLU A 247 -18.10 -4.55 10.48
C GLU A 247 -16.75 -4.16 11.06
N THR A 248 -15.83 -5.12 11.17
CA THR A 248 -14.48 -4.89 11.68
C THR A 248 -13.70 -3.98 10.74
N PHE A 249 -13.73 -4.25 9.43
CA PHE A 249 -13.09 -3.45 8.40
C PHE A 249 -13.60 -2.00 8.44
N ARG A 250 -14.92 -1.80 8.55
CA ARG A 250 -15.50 -0.46 8.68
C ARG A 250 -14.99 0.26 9.92
N LYS A 251 -14.99 -0.42 11.08
CA LYS A 251 -14.62 0.20 12.36
C LYS A 251 -13.13 0.49 12.47
N ARG A 252 -12.28 -0.46 12.05
CA ARG A 252 -10.83 -0.41 12.23
C ARG A 252 -10.11 0.33 11.12
N LEU A 253 -10.64 0.30 9.90
CA LEU A 253 -10.00 0.92 8.76
C LEU A 253 -10.77 2.15 8.25
N ILE A 254 -12.04 1.99 7.87
CA ILE A 254 -12.78 3.06 7.19
C ILE A 254 -12.95 4.29 8.10
N THR A 255 -13.30 4.09 9.36
CA THR A 255 -13.52 5.22 10.29
C THR A 255 -12.24 6.04 10.52
N PRO A 256 -11.09 5.46 10.94
CA PRO A 256 -9.85 6.22 11.11
C PRO A 256 -9.36 6.88 9.82
N VAL A 257 -9.40 6.16 8.69
CA VAL A 257 -9.01 6.71 7.39
C VAL A 257 -9.87 7.93 7.04
N LYS A 258 -11.19 7.85 7.26
CA LYS A 258 -12.10 8.99 7.02
C LYS A 258 -11.75 10.20 7.89
N GLU A 259 -11.49 9.98 9.19
CA GLU A 259 -11.11 11.06 10.12
C GLU A 259 -9.77 11.70 9.73
N GLY A 260 -8.80 10.87 9.31
CA GLY A 260 -7.53 11.32 8.74
C GLY A 260 -7.76 12.20 7.52
N ILE A 261 -8.47 11.72 6.49
CA ILE A 261 -8.76 12.47 5.27
C ILE A 261 -9.42 13.82 5.56
N LEU A 262 -10.38 13.86 6.49
CA LEU A 262 -11.06 15.10 6.87
C LEU A 262 -10.10 16.09 7.53
N THR A 263 -9.23 15.61 8.41
CA THR A 263 -8.20 16.43 9.06
C THR A 263 -7.21 16.99 8.02
N TRP A 264 -6.80 16.17 7.06
CA TRP A 264 -5.93 16.59 5.96
C TRP A 264 -6.58 17.61 5.04
N ALA A 265 -7.82 17.39 4.65
CA ALA A 265 -8.59 18.35 3.86
C ALA A 265 -8.68 19.71 4.55
N GLN A 266 -8.82 19.75 5.88
CA GLN A 266 -8.78 20.99 6.65
C GLN A 266 -7.41 21.66 6.60
N ASN A 267 -6.31 20.90 6.69
CA ASN A 267 -4.95 21.42 6.62
C ASN A 267 -4.62 21.98 5.24
N VAL A 268 -4.94 21.25 4.17
CA VAL A 268 -4.83 21.73 2.78
C VAL A 268 -5.58 23.06 2.63
N THR A 269 -6.84 23.11 3.06
CA THR A 269 -7.65 24.32 2.98
C THR A 269 -7.04 25.50 3.72
N LYS A 270 -6.55 25.29 4.95
CA LYS A 270 -5.92 26.35 5.77
C LYS A 270 -4.62 26.85 5.14
N ASN A 271 -3.75 25.95 4.69
CA ASN A 271 -2.48 26.30 4.08
C ASN A 271 -2.69 27.10 2.78
N THR A 272 -3.60 26.63 1.92
CA THR A 272 -3.96 27.37 0.71
C THR A 272 -4.54 28.74 1.05
N ALA A 273 -5.43 28.85 2.03
CA ALA A 273 -5.98 30.15 2.42
C ALA A 273 -4.91 31.12 2.91
N ILE A 274 -3.96 30.66 3.74
CA ILE A 274 -2.85 31.48 4.24
C ILE A 274 -1.96 31.94 3.07
N ARG A 275 -1.61 31.03 2.14
CA ARG A 275 -0.83 31.35 0.94
C ARG A 275 -1.47 32.49 0.15
N GLU A 276 -2.77 32.37 -0.14
CA GLU A 276 -3.49 33.36 -0.93
C GLU A 276 -3.65 34.70 -0.21
N ILE A 277 -3.80 34.70 1.12
CA ILE A 277 -3.78 35.93 1.95
C ILE A 277 -2.43 36.64 1.84
N LEU A 278 -1.32 35.90 1.92
CA LEU A 278 0.04 36.47 1.81
C LEU A 278 0.30 37.04 0.41
N LEU A 279 -0.31 36.47 -0.61
CA LEU A 279 -0.26 36.98 -1.99
C LEU A 279 -1.23 38.15 -2.23
N ASN A 280 -1.94 38.61 -1.20
CA ASN A 280 -2.98 39.65 -1.30
C ASN A 280 -4.03 39.33 -2.38
N ALA A 281 -4.37 38.05 -2.51
CA ALA A 281 -5.30 37.56 -3.50
C ALA A 281 -6.75 37.96 -3.16
N THR A 282 -7.61 37.96 -4.17
CA THR A 282 -9.04 38.17 -3.96
C THR A 282 -9.68 36.93 -3.32
N THR A 283 -10.87 37.09 -2.74
CA THR A 283 -11.68 35.95 -2.25
C THR A 283 -12.00 34.95 -3.35
N GLU A 284 -12.23 35.41 -4.59
CA GLU A 284 -12.51 34.52 -5.73
C GLU A 284 -11.27 33.70 -6.10
N THR A 285 -10.10 34.35 -6.20
CA THR A 285 -8.82 33.67 -6.43
C THR A 285 -8.53 32.66 -5.32
N THR A 286 -8.75 33.04 -4.06
CA THR A 286 -8.54 32.18 -2.89
C THR A 286 -9.46 30.95 -2.94
N GLN A 287 -10.75 31.14 -3.22
CA GLN A 287 -11.71 30.05 -3.32
C GLN A 287 -11.36 29.08 -4.46
N LYS A 288 -10.91 29.60 -5.60
CA LYS A 288 -10.45 28.79 -6.73
C LYS A 288 -9.23 27.98 -6.35
N ALA A 289 -8.24 28.58 -5.70
CA ALA A 289 -7.04 27.90 -5.23
C ALA A 289 -7.37 26.77 -4.24
N ILE A 290 -8.21 27.04 -3.23
CA ILE A 290 -8.66 26.02 -2.27
C ILE A 290 -9.34 24.84 -2.99
N THR A 291 -10.19 25.13 -3.96
CA THR A 291 -10.90 24.09 -4.72
C THR A 291 -9.93 23.22 -5.51
N THR A 292 -8.96 23.85 -6.18
CA THR A 292 -7.91 23.14 -6.94
C THR A 292 -7.07 22.26 -6.02
N ASP A 293 -6.53 22.82 -4.94
CA ASP A 293 -5.63 22.11 -4.02
C ASP A 293 -6.36 20.95 -3.33
N LEU A 294 -7.61 21.17 -2.90
CA LEU A 294 -8.43 20.12 -2.30
C LEU A 294 -8.77 19.01 -3.30
N SER A 295 -9.06 19.34 -4.56
CA SER A 295 -9.30 18.34 -5.59
C SER A 295 -8.04 17.50 -5.84
N GLY A 296 -6.88 18.15 -5.99
CA GLY A 296 -5.60 17.46 -6.19
C GLY A 296 -5.26 16.53 -5.02
N PHE A 297 -5.50 16.98 -3.78
CA PHE A 297 -5.37 16.15 -2.58
C PHE A 297 -6.30 14.93 -2.65
N MET A 298 -7.58 15.12 -2.96
CA MET A 298 -8.55 14.02 -3.02
C MET A 298 -8.23 13.00 -4.12
N ASP A 299 -7.70 13.45 -5.26
CA ASP A 299 -7.27 12.56 -6.35
C ASP A 299 -6.07 11.70 -5.93
N LYS A 300 -5.07 12.30 -5.26
CA LYS A 300 -3.93 11.55 -4.69
C LYS A 300 -4.38 10.53 -3.63
N VAL A 301 -5.20 10.95 -2.68
CA VAL A 301 -5.77 10.08 -1.63
C VAL A 301 -6.52 8.92 -2.25
N LYS A 302 -7.37 9.19 -3.25
CA LYS A 302 -8.12 8.14 -3.94
C LYS A 302 -7.20 7.12 -4.60
N GLY A 303 -6.18 7.57 -5.34
CA GLY A 303 -5.21 6.68 -5.99
C GLY A 303 -4.46 5.80 -4.97
N SER A 304 -3.98 6.40 -3.89
CA SER A 304 -3.27 5.67 -2.82
C SER A 304 -4.17 4.65 -2.12
N LEU A 305 -5.37 5.07 -1.69
CA LEU A 305 -6.32 4.18 -1.03
C LEU A 305 -6.74 3.02 -1.92
N GLN A 306 -6.94 3.24 -3.22
CA GLN A 306 -7.28 2.18 -4.16
C GLN A 306 -6.17 1.13 -4.25
N GLY A 307 -4.92 1.56 -4.44
CA GLY A 307 -3.77 0.65 -4.53
C GLY A 307 -3.56 -0.14 -3.24
N GLN A 308 -3.52 0.54 -2.10
CA GLN A 308 -3.26 -0.09 -0.81
C GLN A 308 -4.42 -0.97 -0.34
N THR A 309 -5.68 -0.56 -0.56
CA THR A 309 -6.84 -1.40 -0.19
C THR A 309 -6.85 -2.68 -1.00
N LEU A 310 -6.60 -2.60 -2.31
CA LEU A 310 -6.58 -3.78 -3.17
C LEU A 310 -5.48 -4.76 -2.73
N GLU A 311 -4.27 -4.25 -2.52
CA GLU A 311 -3.12 -5.05 -2.10
C GLU A 311 -3.29 -5.64 -0.69
N GLY A 312 -3.81 -4.84 0.26
CA GLY A 312 -4.07 -5.27 1.62
C GLY A 312 -5.13 -6.37 1.68
N VAL A 313 -6.25 -6.18 0.96
CA VAL A 313 -7.31 -7.20 0.85
C VAL A 313 -6.78 -8.47 0.21
N ARG A 314 -6.01 -8.35 -0.88
CA ARG A 314 -5.36 -9.50 -1.55
C ARG A 314 -4.51 -10.31 -0.56
N LYS A 315 -3.54 -9.66 0.08
CA LYS A 315 -2.62 -10.31 1.04
C LYS A 315 -3.33 -10.98 2.21
N GLY A 316 -4.31 -10.31 2.82
CA GLY A 316 -5.01 -10.93 3.96
C GLY A 316 -5.94 -12.06 3.52
N LEU A 317 -6.54 -12.00 2.33
CA LEU A 317 -7.27 -13.14 1.77
C LEU A 317 -6.34 -14.32 1.49
N GLU A 318 -5.15 -14.08 0.92
CA GLU A 318 -4.16 -15.12 0.68
C GLU A 318 -3.75 -15.82 1.97
N LYS A 319 -3.45 -15.04 3.02
CA LYS A 319 -3.10 -15.60 4.32
C LYS A 319 -4.28 -16.34 4.96
N TYR A 320 -5.48 -15.81 4.81
CA TYR A 320 -6.69 -16.43 5.33
C TYR A 320 -6.93 -17.82 4.72
N ALA A 321 -6.89 -17.90 3.39
CA ALA A 321 -7.06 -19.13 2.64
C ALA A 321 -5.85 -20.07 2.73
N GLY A 322 -4.68 -19.55 3.10
CA GLY A 322 -3.41 -20.31 2.99
C GLY A 322 -3.06 -20.60 1.53
N GLN A 323 -3.49 -19.75 0.60
CA GLN A 323 -3.32 -19.91 -0.85
C GLN A 323 -2.88 -18.57 -1.44
N LYS A 324 -1.97 -18.57 -2.43
CA LYS A 324 -1.59 -17.33 -3.13
C LYS A 324 -2.55 -17.03 -4.28
N LEU A 325 -2.87 -15.77 -4.51
CA LEU A 325 -3.48 -15.30 -5.74
C LEU A 325 -2.34 -15.07 -6.76
N PHE A 326 -2.60 -15.45 -8.01
CA PHE A 326 -1.65 -15.29 -9.12
C PHE A 326 -1.40 -13.82 -9.45
#